data_AF-A0A949XS21-F1
#
_entry.id   AF-A0A949XS21-F1
#
_cell.length_a   1.000
_cell.length_b   1.000
_cell.length_c   1.000
_cell.angle_alpha   90.00
_cell.angle_beta   90.00
_cell.angle_gamma   90.00
#
_symmetry.space_group_name_H-M   'P 1'
#
loop_
_entity.id
_entity.type
_entity.pdbx_description
1 polymer ?
#
loop_
_entity_poly.entity_id
_entity_poly.type
_entity_poly.pdbx_seq_one_letter_code
_entity_poly.pdbx_strand_id
1 'polypeptide(L)' 'MLRNMEADRVEVTRDEQHKRWLIRIQIGEEVIRRYTHEPKDASQDTLRIAAVKIAGDEGYTVNPAHIVVSRP' A
#
# COMPACT_ATOMS: atom_id res chain seq x y z
N MET A 1 4.41 23.59 8.50
CA MET A 1 3.27 22.69 8.24
C MET A 1 3.72 21.72 7.17
N LEU A 2 3.94 20.44 7.50
CA LEU A 2 4.19 19.44 6.46
C LEU A 2 2.85 19.22 5.74
N ARG A 3 2.76 19.62 4.48
CA ARG A 3 1.68 19.16 3.61
C ARG A 3 2.07 17.76 3.19
N ASN A 4 1.49 16.75 3.83
CA ASN A 4 1.58 15.40 3.28
C ASN A 4 0.88 15.42 1.92
N MET A 5 1.57 14.93 0.89
CA MET A 5 0.99 14.83 -0.45
C MET A 5 0.08 13.60 -0.50
N GLU A 6 -1.08 13.72 -1.14
CA GLU A 6 -1.99 12.59 -1.31
C GLU A 6 -1.47 11.70 -2.46
N ALA A 7 -1.40 10.38 -2.23
CA ALA A 7 -1.10 9.43 -3.27
C ALA A 7 -2.30 9.29 -4.22
N ASP A 8 -2.06 9.26 -5.52
CA ASP A 8 -3.13 9.12 -6.52
C ASP A 8 -3.79 7.74 -6.45
N ARG A 9 -2.99 6.71 -6.17
CA ARG A 9 -3.45 5.33 -6.08
C ARG A 9 -2.56 4.50 -5.18
N VAL A 10 -3.19 3.64 -4.38
CA VAL A 10 -2.49 2.60 -3.63
C VAL A 10 -3.12 1.25 -3.91
N GLU A 11 -2.29 0.31 -4.35
CA GLU A 11 -2.67 -1.07 -4.64
C GLU A 11 -1.87 -2.03 -3.77
N VAL A 12 -2.55 -3.05 -3.22
CA VAL A 12 -1.94 -4.14 -2.47
C VAL A 12 -2.17 -5.43 -3.23
N THR A 13 -1.11 -6.08 -3.67
CA THR A 13 -1.16 -7.34 -4.39
C THR A 13 -0.31 -8.39 -3.72
N ARG A 14 -0.70 -9.65 -3.89
CA ARG A 14 0.14 -10.76 -3.46
C ARG A 14 1.25 -10.99 -4.48
N ASP A 15 2.50 -10.90 -4.04
CA ASP A 15 3.66 -11.33 -4.81
C ASP A 15 4.00 -12.77 -4.42
N GLU A 16 3.63 -13.72 -5.28
CA GLU A 16 3.88 -15.15 -5.04
C GLU A 16 5.35 -15.53 -5.23
N GLN A 17 6.15 -14.77 -6.00
CA GLN A 17 7.58 -15.00 -6.15
C GLN A 17 8.31 -14.73 -4.84
N HIS A 18 8.01 -13.58 -4.21
CA HIS A 18 8.63 -13.18 -2.94
C HIS A 18 7.86 -13.67 -1.72
N LYS A 19 6.72 -14.32 -1.92
CA LYS A 19 5.78 -14.75 -0.88
C LYS A 19 5.45 -13.63 0.11
N ARG A 20 5.33 -12.39 -0.37
CA ARG A 20 5.01 -11.20 0.43
C ARG A 20 3.90 -10.38 -0.23
N TRP A 21 3.27 -9.51 0.55
CA TRP A 21 2.35 -8.52 -0.01
C TRP A 21 3.14 -7.33 -0.52
N LEU A 22 2.91 -6.97 -1.78
CA LEU A 22 3.48 -5.80 -2.44
C LEU A 22 2.47 -4.66 -2.39
N ILE A 23 2.89 -3.53 -1.82
CA ILE A 23 2.16 -2.27 -1.83
C ILE A 23 2.80 -1.38 -2.90
N ARG A 24 1.97 -0.92 -3.83
CA ARG A 24 2.33 0.02 -4.89
C ARG A 24 1.65 1.35 -4.61
N ILE A 25 2.44 2.40 -4.45
CA ILE A 25 1.97 3.77 -4.21
C ILE A 25 2.31 4.56 -5.46
N GLN A 26 1.29 5.13 -6.12
CA GLN A 26 1.45 5.92 -7.34
C GLN A 26 1.28 7.41 -7.05
N ILE A 27 2.21 8.22 -7.56
CA ILE A 27 2.20 9.69 -7.51
C ILE A 27 2.64 10.22 -8.89
N GLY A 28 1.68 10.75 -9.66
CA GLY A 28 1.86 11.07 -11.07
C GLY A 28 2.37 9.86 -11.85
N GLU A 29 3.57 10.00 -12.40
CA GLU A 29 4.29 8.94 -13.15
C GLU A 29 5.18 8.07 -12.24
N GLU A 30 5.43 8.49 -11.00
CA GLU A 30 6.25 7.75 -10.05
C GLU A 30 5.44 6.61 -9.41
N VAL A 31 6.09 5.44 -9.22
CA VAL A 31 5.53 4.30 -8.51
C VAL A 31 6.54 3.77 -7.49
N ILE A 32 6.23 4.00 -6.22
CA ILE A 32 6.99 3.45 -5.09
C ILE A 32 6.48 2.04 -4.79
N ARG A 33 7.40 1.11 -4.52
CA ARG A 33 7.12 -0.30 -4.23
C ARG A 33 7.68 -0.69 -2.88
N ARG A 34 6.81 -1.17 -1.98
CA ARG A 34 7.20 -1.64 -0.64
C ARG A 34 6.54 -2.96 -0.31
N TYR A 35 7.29 -3.84 0.32
CA TYR A 35 6.73 -5.08 0.85
C TYR A 35 6.29 -4.87 2.30
N THR A 36 5.19 -5.53 2.67
CA THR A 36 4.84 -5.73 4.08
C THR A 36 5.02 -7.19 4.50
N HIS A 37 5.21 -7.39 5.80
CA HIS A 37 5.39 -8.70 6.44
C HIS A 37 4.07 -9.30 6.92
N GLU A 38 2.93 -8.70 6.58
CA GLU A 38 1.62 -9.29 6.87
C GLU A 38 1.51 -10.73 6.34
N PRO A 39 0.84 -11.64 7.08
CA PRO A 39 0.73 -13.03 6.68
C PRO A 39 -0.10 -13.20 5.40
N LYS A 40 0.03 -14.34 4.72
CA LYS A 40 -0.66 -14.60 3.43
C LYS A 40 -2.19 -14.54 3.55
N ASP A 41 -2.74 -14.87 4.72
CA ASP A 41 -4.17 -14.88 5.03
C ASP A 41 -4.68 -13.60 5.70
N ALA A 42 -3.82 -12.57 5.82
CA ALA A 42 -4.18 -11.27 6.39
C ALA A 42 -5.49 -10.73 5.79
N SER A 43 -6.35 -10.20 6.67
CA SER A 43 -7.61 -9.59 6.26
C SER A 43 -7.38 -8.40 5.32
N GLN A 44 -8.37 -8.06 4.49
CA GLN A 44 -8.24 -6.88 3.64
C GLN A 44 -8.02 -5.60 4.46
N ASP A 45 -8.67 -5.47 5.62
CA ASP A 45 -8.50 -4.31 6.50
C ASP A 45 -7.09 -4.24 7.09
N THR A 46 -6.51 -5.38 7.49
CA THR A 46 -5.10 -5.45 7.91
C THR A 46 -4.17 -4.97 6.80
N LEU A 47 -4.43 -5.39 5.55
CA LEU A 47 -3.64 -4.97 4.39
C LEU A 47 -3.80 -3.48 4.07
N ARG A 48 -5.01 -2.92 4.22
CA ARG A 48 -5.25 -1.48 4.07
C ARG A 48 -4.52 -0.68 5.15
N ILE A 49 -4.58 -1.11 6.42
CA ILE A 49 -3.86 -0.46 7.52
C ILE A 49 -2.35 -0.47 7.26
N ALA A 50 -1.79 -1.60 6.82
CA ALA A 50 -0.38 -1.70 6.47
C ALA A 50 -0.01 -0.75 5.32
N ALA A 51 -0.86 -0.67 4.29
CA ALA A 51 -0.65 0.23 3.15
C ALA A 51 -0.73 1.72 3.54
N VAL A 52 -1.66 2.12 4.41
CA VAL A 52 -1.74 3.48 4.96
C VAL A 52 -0.48 3.82 5.73
N LYS A 53 -0.02 2.92 6.61
CA LYS A 53 1.20 3.14 7.39
C LYS A 53 2.41 3.32 6.48
N ILE A 54 2.59 2.42 5.51
CA ILE A 54 3.73 2.47 4.59
C ILE A 54 3.69 3.71 3.70
N ALA A 55 2.51 4.12 3.20
CA ALA A 55 2.38 5.39 2.49
C ALA A 55 2.80 6.57 3.38
N GLY A 56 2.39 6.58 4.64
CA GLY A 56 2.79 7.57 5.63
C GLY A 56 4.30 7.59 5.91
N ASP A 57 4.93 6.41 6.01
CA ASP A 57 6.39 6.27 6.18
C ASP A 57 7.15 6.82 4.95
N GLU A 58 6.56 6.77 3.76
CA GLU A 58 7.09 7.41 2.53
C GLU A 58 6.69 8.90 2.39
N GLY A 59 5.94 9.46 3.35
CA GLY A 59 5.54 10.87 3.36
C GLY A 59 4.20 11.20 2.68
N TYR A 60 3.42 10.18 2.31
CA TYR A 60 2.16 10.32 1.60
C TYR A 60 0.94 9.99 2.48
N THR A 61 -0.18 10.64 2.20
CA THR A 61 -1.49 10.26 2.75
C THR A 61 -2.31 9.52 1.72
N VAL A 62 -3.16 8.60 2.18
CA VAL A 62 -4.14 7.90 1.34
C VAL A 62 -5.39 7.60 2.15
N ASN A 63 -6.55 7.74 1.52
CA ASN A 63 -7.80 7.27 2.13
C ASN A 63 -7.82 5.73 2.13
N PRO A 64 -7.93 5.05 3.29
CA PRO A 64 -8.01 3.60 3.36
C PRO A 64 -9.10 2.99 2.47
N ALA A 65 -10.24 3.69 2.29
CA ALA A 65 -11.34 3.25 1.46
C ALA A 65 -11.01 3.20 -0.04
N HIS A 66 -9.99 3.93 -0.50
CA HIS A 66 -9.55 3.96 -1.89
C HIS A 66 -8.44 2.93 -2.19
N ILE A 67 -7.97 2.20 -1.17
CA ILE A 67 -6.92 1.19 -1.32
C ILE A 67 -7.53 -0.07 -1.94
N VAL A 68 -6.99 -0.45 -3.09
CA VAL A 68 -7.41 -1.66 -3.81
C VAL A 68 -6.56 -2.84 -3.33
N VAL A 69 -7.21 -3.84 -2.74
CA VAL A 69 -6.56 -5.09 -2.34
C VAL A 69 -6.95 -6.19 -3.32
N SER A 70 -5.97 -6.72 -4.05
CA SER A 70 -6.17 -7.84 -4.98
C SER A 70 -5.57 -9.11 -4.37
N ARG A 71 -6.44 -10.10 -4.15
CA ARG A 71 -6.03 -11.46 -3.80
C ARG A 71 -5.90 -12.27 -5.10
N PRO A 72 -4.91 -13.18 -5.20
CA PRO A 72 -4.81 -14.11 -6.31
C PRO A 72 -6.01 -15.08 -6.32
#